data_AF-A0A8F5BRT3-F1
#
_entry.id   AF-A0A8F5BRT3-F1
#
_cell.length_a   1.000
_cell.length_b   1.000
_cell.length_c   1.000
_cell.angle_alpha   90.00
_cell.angle_beta   90.00
_cell.angle_gamma   90.00
#
_symmetry.space_group_name_H-M   'P 1'
#
loop_
_entity.id
_entity.type
_entity.pdbx_description
1 polymer ?
#
loop_
_entity_poly.entity_id
_entity_poly.type
_entity_poly.pdbx_seq_one_letter_code
_entity_poly.pdbx_strand_id
1 'polypeptide(L)' 'MSKEVLEKELFEMLDEDVRELLSLIHEIKIDRITGNMDKQKLGKAYFQVQKIEAELYQLIKVS' A
#
# COMPACT_ATOMS: atom_id res chain seq x y z
N MET A 1 15.95 -8.46 17.04
CA MET A 1 15.71 -8.87 15.64
C MET A 1 16.95 -8.54 14.84
N SER A 2 17.43 -9.41 13.95
CA SER A 2 18.59 -9.10 13.11
C SER A 2 18.18 -8.17 11.96
N LYS A 3 19.15 -7.42 11.43
CA LYS A 3 18.97 -6.51 10.28
C LYS A 3 18.32 -7.22 9.08
N GLU A 4 18.80 -8.42 8.77
CA GLU A 4 18.31 -9.25 7.66
C GLU A 4 16.85 -9.73 7.86
N VAL A 5 16.44 -10.03 9.09
CA VAL A 5 15.06 -10.42 9.39
C VAL A 5 14.12 -9.23 9.21
N LEU A 6 14.51 -8.04 9.69
CA LEU A 6 13.72 -6.82 9.53
C LEU A 6 13.57 -6.43 8.04
N GLU A 7 14.65 -6.52 7.27
CA GLU A 7 14.62 -6.22 5.83
C GLU A 7 13.66 -7.16 5.08
N LYS A 8 13.71 -8.47 5.37
CA LYS A 8 12.80 -9.46 4.79
C LYS A 8 11.33 -9.17 5.13
N GLU A 9 11.04 -8.86 6.40
CA GLU A 9 9.68 -8.51 6.83
C GLU A 9 9.17 -7.25 6.11
N LEU A 10 10.00 -6.22 5.95
CA LEU A 10 9.63 -4.99 5.23
C LEU A 10 9.31 -5.26 3.75
N PHE A 11 10.06 -6.15 3.08
CA PHE A 11 9.75 -6.53 1.71
C PHE A 11 8.44 -7.34 1.60
N GLU A 12 8.16 -8.22 2.56
CA GLU A 12 6.89 -8.96 2.61
C GLU A 12 5.70 -8.01 2.82
N MET A 13 5.83 -7.06 3.76
CA MET A 13 4.83 -6.01 3.99
C MET A 13 4.60 -5.16 2.74
N LEU A 14 5.65 -4.72 2.07
CA LEU A 14 5.54 -3.93 0.84
C LEU A 14 4.79 -4.66 -0.28
N ASP A 15 5.05 -5.95 -0.49
CA ASP A 15 4.35 -6.72 -1.52
C ASP A 15 2.84 -6.85 -1.18
N GLU A 16 2.51 -7.13 0.08
CA GLU A 16 1.12 -7.20 0.53
C GLU A 16 0.41 -5.85 0.36
N ASP A 17 1.03 -4.78 0.85
CA ASP A 17 0.43 -3.46 0.86
C ASP A 17 0.28 -2.86 -0.56
N VAL A 18 1.20 -3.15 -1.47
CA VAL A 18 1.10 -2.78 -2.89
C VAL A 18 -0.03 -3.54 -3.58
N ARG A 19 -0.20 -4.84 -3.30
CA ARG A 19 -1.32 -5.63 -3.87
C ARG A 19 -2.67 -5.12 -3.38
N GLU A 20 -2.77 -4.73 -2.11
CA GLU A 20 -3.98 -4.09 -1.58
C GLU A 20 -4.26 -2.76 -2.32
N LEU A 21 -3.24 -1.91 -2.48
CA LEU A 21 -3.38 -0.65 -3.22
C LEU A 21 -3.85 -0.88 -4.66
N LEU A 22 -3.25 -1.83 -5.39
CA LEU A 22 -3.66 -2.14 -6.77
C LEU A 22 -5.13 -2.58 -6.85
N SER A 23 -5.59 -3.35 -5.87
CA SER A 23 -6.98 -3.80 -5.78
C SER A 23 -7.92 -2.62 -5.52
N LEU A 24 -7.58 -1.75 -4.58
CA LEU A 24 -8.35 -0.52 -4.30
C LEU A 24 -8.44 0.40 -5.51
N ILE A 25 -7.34 0.62 -6.22
CA ILE A 25 -7.31 1.44 -7.44
C ILE A 25 -8.16 0.82 -8.56
N HIS A 26 -8.15 -0.51 -8.69
CA HIS A 26 -9.01 -1.21 -9.63
C HIS A 26 -10.49 -0.98 -9.33
N GLU A 27 -10.90 -1.12 -8.06
CA GLU A 27 -12.28 -0.84 -7.63
C GLU A 27 -12.68 0.61 -7.86
N ILE A 28 -11.82 1.58 -7.50
CA ILE A 28 -12.06 3.01 -7.73
C ILE A 28 -12.29 3.29 -9.21
N LYS A 29 -11.52 2.65 -10.09
CA LYS A 29 -11.70 2.78 -11.55
C LYS A 29 -13.07 2.25 -12.00
N ILE A 30 -13.52 1.11 -11.46
CA ILE A 30 -14.85 0.56 -11.73
C ILE A 30 -15.94 1.51 -11.24
N ASP A 31 -15.82 2.01 -10.01
CA ASP A 31 -16.77 2.95 -9.41
C ASP A 31 -16.91 4.21 -10.27
N ARG A 32 -15.79 4.73 -10.78
CA ARG A 32 -15.78 5.87 -11.71
C ARG A 32 -16.50 5.57 -13.03
N ILE A 33 -16.30 4.39 -13.61
CA ILE A 33 -16.94 3.98 -14.88
C ILE A 33 -18.45 3.80 -14.69
N THR A 34 -18.86 3.24 -13.55
CA THR A 34 -20.27 2.96 -13.23
C THR A 34 -21.02 4.17 -12.65
N GLY A 35 -20.32 5.28 -12.39
CA GLY A 35 -20.90 6.50 -11.82
C GLY A 35 -21.18 6.41 -10.31
N ASN A 36 -20.73 5.36 -9.63
CA ASN A 36 -20.99 5.07 -8.22
C ASN A 36 -19.73 5.34 -7.37
N MET A 37 -19.16 6.54 -7.51
CA MET A 37 -17.90 6.90 -6.86
C MET A 37 -17.99 6.83 -5.32
N ASP A 38 -17.32 5.84 -4.71
CA ASP A 38 -17.18 5.74 -3.26
C ASP A 38 -15.93 6.49 -2.77
N LYS A 39 -16.15 7.62 -2.08
CA LYS A 39 -15.07 8.43 -1.50
C LYS A 39 -14.32 7.72 -0.38
N GLN A 40 -14.91 6.72 0.28
CA GLN A 40 -14.22 5.95 1.32
C GLN A 40 -13.08 5.13 0.72
N LYS A 41 -13.25 4.58 -0.50
CA LYS A 41 -12.18 3.84 -1.18
C LYS A 41 -11.00 4.74 -1.53
N LEU A 42 -11.25 5.99 -1.92
CA LEU A 42 -10.17 6.98 -2.11
C LEU A 42 -9.39 7.24 -0.82
N GLY A 43 -10.10 7.38 0.32
CA GLY A 43 -9.46 7.54 1.63
C GLY A 43 -8.62 6.32 2.02
N LYS A 44 -9.12 5.10 1.78
CA LYS A 44 -8.38 3.86 2.01
C LYS A 44 -7.13 3.78 1.13
N ALA A 45 -7.25 4.07 -0.16
CA ALA A 45 -6.11 4.08 -1.08
C ALA A 45 -5.06 5.11 -0.66
N TYR A 46 -5.47 6.30 -0.22
CA TYR A 46 -4.55 7.31 0.31
C TYR A 46 -3.80 6.80 1.56
N PHE A 47 -4.51 6.21 2.52
CA PHE A 47 -3.89 5.63 3.71
C PHE A 47 -2.91 4.50 3.36
N GLN A 48 -3.27 3.68 2.37
CA GLN A 48 -2.42 2.59 1.90
C GLN A 48 -1.11 3.10 1.29
N VAL A 49 -1.13 4.20 0.54
CA VAL A 49 0.08 4.86 0.06
C VAL A 49 0.97 5.31 1.23
N GLN A 50 0.40 5.86 2.29
CA GLN A 50 1.18 6.31 3.46
C GLN A 50 1.90 5.16 4.18
N LYS A 51 1.30 3.96 4.22
CA LYS A 51 1.97 2.77 4.78
C LYS A 51 3.17 2.37 3.92
N ILE A 52 2.97 2.27 2.61
CA ILE A 52 4.04 1.94 1.64
C ILE A 52 5.18 2.95 1.74
N GLU A 53 4.88 4.25 1.84
CA GLU A 53 5.88 5.30 2.05
C GLU A 53 6.68 5.08 3.34
N ALA A 54 6.01 4.71 4.44
CA ALA A 54 6.67 4.44 5.71
C ALA A 54 7.58 3.21 5.64
N GLU A 55 7.16 2.14 4.97
CA GLU A 55 7.93 0.91 4.77
C GLU A 55 9.17 1.15 3.91
N LEU A 56 9.02 1.87 2.79
CA LEU A 56 10.13 2.27 1.94
C LEU A 56 11.14 3.13 2.71
N TYR A 57 10.66 4.06 3.53
CA TYR A 57 11.52 4.87 4.38
C TYR A 57 12.26 4.03 5.42
N GLN A 58 11.62 3.00 5.98
CA GLN A 58 12.30 2.05 6.86
C GLN A 58 13.37 1.26 6.11
N LEU A 59 13.07 0.74 4.91
CA LEU A 59 14.07 0.07 4.07
C LEU A 59 15.29 0.95 3.84
N ILE A 60 15.11 2.22 3.46
CA ILE A 60 16.23 3.16 3.27
C ILE A 60 17.13 3.28 4.52
N LYS A 61 16.55 3.18 5.72
CA LYS A 61 17.31 3.25 6.99
C LYS A 61 18.02 1.96 7.34
N VAL A 62 17.43 0.83 6.96
CA VAL A 62 17.93 -0.50 7.32
C VAL A 62 18.73 -1.14 6.20
N SER A 63 18.82 -0.57 5.00
CA SER A 63 19.73 -1.02 3.94
C SER A 63 21.17 -0.56 4.21
#